data_AF-A0A2K4NRB1-F1
#
_entry.id   AF-A0A2K4NRB1-F1
#
_cell.length_a   1.000
_cell.length_b   1.000
_cell.length_c   1.000
_cell.angle_alpha   90.00
_cell.angle_beta   90.00
_cell.angle_gamma   90.00
#
_symmetry.space_group_name_H-M   'P 1'
#
loop_
_entity.id
_entity.type
_entity.pdbx_description
1 polymer ?
#
loop_
_entity_poly.entity_id
_entity_poly.type
_entity_poly.pdbx_seq_one_letter_code
_entity_poly.pdbx_strand_id
1 'polypeptide(L)' 'MIVSNYVRRRNTLAKLTIDRETCKGCGLCADVCPKHLLALSKQINAKGYHPIGIEEQDKCIGCAFCARMCPDAVIKVEK' A
#
# COMPACT_ATOMS: atom_id res chain seq x y z
N MET A 1 -6.85 -7.56 -40.73
CA MET A 1 -7.33 -8.51 -39.71
C MET A 1 -7.43 -7.80 -38.38
N ILE A 2 -8.66 -7.42 -38.03
CA ILE A 2 -9.29 -7.22 -36.71
C ILE A 2 -8.42 -6.55 -35.61
N VAL A 3 -8.75 -5.27 -35.40
CA VAL A 3 -8.65 -4.44 -34.19
C VAL A 3 -8.52 -5.17 -32.84
N SER A 4 -7.58 -4.73 -32.00
CA SER A 4 -7.81 -4.71 -30.55
C SER A 4 -7.05 -3.56 -29.89
N ASN A 5 -7.78 -2.46 -29.73
CA ASN A 5 -7.52 -1.38 -28.80
C ASN A 5 -7.37 -1.96 -27.37
N TYR A 6 -6.14 -2.24 -26.92
CA TYR A 6 -5.88 -2.47 -25.50
C TYR A 6 -5.89 -1.12 -24.77
N VAL A 7 -7.12 -0.66 -24.49
CA VAL A 7 -7.54 0.18 -23.36
C VAL A 7 -6.53 1.25 -22.93
N ARG A 8 -6.81 2.51 -23.30
CA ARG A 8 -6.32 3.70 -22.57
C ARG A 8 -6.61 3.51 -21.08
N ARG A 9 -5.63 3.07 -20.29
CA ARG A 9 -5.79 2.98 -18.82
C ARG A 9 -5.95 4.41 -18.31
N ARG A 10 -7.11 4.71 -17.73
CA ARG A 10 -7.33 5.93 -16.93
C ARG A 10 -6.22 6.01 -15.89
N ASN A 11 -5.44 7.08 -15.96
CA ASN A 11 -4.32 7.36 -15.08
C ASN A 11 -4.82 8.02 -13.78
N THR A 12 -5.74 7.36 -13.07
CA THR A 12 -6.04 7.75 -11.69
C THR A 12 -4.98 7.11 -10.80
N LEU A 13 -4.14 7.96 -10.20
CA LEU A 13 -3.11 7.53 -9.26
C LEU A 13 -3.81 6.88 -8.07
N ALA A 14 -3.48 5.63 -7.79
CA ALA A 14 -4.00 4.97 -6.60
C ALA A 14 -3.46 5.66 -5.35
N LYS A 15 -4.32 5.90 -4.37
CA LYS A 15 -3.95 6.47 -3.08
C LYS A 15 -3.95 5.38 -2.02
N LEU A 16 -2.82 5.24 -1.32
CA LEU A 16 -2.69 4.36 -0.16
C LEU A 16 -2.61 5.24 1.08
N THR A 17 -3.40 4.94 2.12
CA THR A 17 -3.37 5.63 3.42
C THR A 17 -3.16 4.60 4.52
N ILE A 18 -2.32 4.90 5.49
CA ILE A 18 -1.99 4.02 6.63
C ILE A 18 -2.29 4.76 7.92
N ASP A 19 -3.13 4.17 8.79
CA ASP A 19 -3.23 4.61 10.17
C ASP A 19 -1.97 4.15 10.93
N ARG A 20 -1.04 5.09 11.11
CA ARG A 20 0.26 4.87 11.75
C ARG A 20 0.14 4.63 13.26
N GLU A 21 -0.89 5.14 13.92
CA GLU A 21 -1.06 4.99 15.38
C GLU A 21 -1.65 3.63 15.76
N THR A 22 -2.40 3.01 14.85
CA THR A 22 -2.92 1.65 15.03
C THR A 22 -1.98 0.59 14.47
N CYS A 23 -1.15 0.92 13.47
CA CYS A 23 -0.19 -0.01 12.87
C CYS A 23 0.83 -0.55 13.90
N LYS A 24 0.93 -1.87 14.00
CA LYS A 24 1.87 -2.58 14.90
C LYS A 24 3.21 -2.94 14.24
N GLY A 25 3.42 -2.58 12.97
CA GLY A 25 4.69 -2.84 12.28
C GLY A 25 5.00 -4.32 12.03
N CYS A 26 4.00 -5.17 11.75
CA CYS A 26 4.23 -6.62 11.58
C CYS A 26 4.91 -7.01 10.25
N GLY A 27 5.04 -6.11 9.27
CA GLY A 27 5.74 -6.37 8.01
C GLY A 27 4.95 -7.13 6.93
N LEU A 28 3.85 -7.82 7.27
CA LEU A 28 3.10 -8.66 6.32
C LEU A 28 2.66 -7.94 5.03
N CYS A 29 2.28 -6.66 5.14
CA CYS A 29 1.88 -5.87 3.98
C CYS A 29 3.05 -5.53 3.04
N ALA A 30 4.28 -5.45 3.56
CA ALA A 30 5.50 -5.26 2.78
C ALA A 30 5.80 -6.51 1.95
N ASP A 31 5.70 -7.70 2.56
CA ASP A 31 5.98 -8.98 1.90
C ASP A 31 5.03 -9.24 0.72
N VAL A 32 3.74 -8.91 0.88
CA VAL A 32 2.73 -9.14 -0.18
C VAL A 32 2.66 -8.04 -1.23
N CYS A 33 3.39 -6.94 -1.07
CA CYS A 33 3.35 -5.83 -2.03
C CYS A 33 4.09 -6.25 -3.32
N PRO A 34 3.42 -6.43 -4.47
CA PRO A 34 4.09 -6.87 -5.70
C PRO A 34 5.02 -5.80 -6.31
N LYS A 35 4.99 -4.58 -5.75
CA LYS A 35 5.84 -3.46 -6.14
C LYS A 35 6.90 -3.14 -5.09
N HIS A 36 6.92 -3.87 -3.97
CA HIS A 36 7.85 -3.67 -2.84
C HIS A 36 7.94 -2.21 -2.35
N LEU A 37 6.80 -1.52 -2.28
CA LEU A 37 6.73 -0.08 -1.94
C LEU A 37 6.60 0.21 -0.45
N LEU A 38 6.39 -0.82 0.37
CA LEU A 38 6.08 -0.69 1.79
C LEU A 38 7.28 -1.17 2.62
N ALA A 39 7.62 -0.43 3.68
CA ALA A 39 8.71 -0.77 4.60
C ALA A 39 8.40 -0.27 6.02
N LEU A 40 9.09 -0.83 7.01
CA LEU A 40 9.02 -0.34 8.40
C LEU A 40 9.62 1.07 8.47
N SER A 41 8.89 1.98 9.09
CA SER A 41 9.36 3.33 9.33
C SER A 41 10.47 3.34 10.39
N LYS A 42 11.47 4.21 10.20
CA LYS A 42 12.48 4.47 11.24
C LYS A 42 11.89 5.17 12.47
N GLN A 43 10.74 5.83 12.33
CA GLN A 43 10.03 6.48 13.42
C GLN A 43 9.15 5.47 14.17
N ILE A 44 8.95 5.70 15.46
CA ILE A 44 8.01 4.95 16.28
C ILE A 44 6.70 5.73 16.48
N ASN A 45 5.58 5.02 16.64
CA ASN A 45 4.31 5.62 17.07
C ASN A 45 4.21 5.70 18.60
N ALA A 46 3.10 6.25 19.13
CA ALA A 46 2.91 6.42 20.57
C ALA A 46 2.92 5.10 21.38
N LYS A 47 2.75 3.96 20.70
CA LYS A 47 2.75 2.62 21.31
C LYS A 47 4.11 1.90 21.19
N GLY A 48 5.13 2.56 20.64
CA GLY A 48 6.47 2.02 20.49
C GLY A 48 6.68 1.10 19.29
N TYR A 49 5.72 1.02 18.36
CA TYR A 49 5.88 0.22 17.14
C TYR A 49 6.52 1.05 16.03
N HIS A 50 7.20 0.38 15.11
CA HIS A 50 7.65 0.94 13.83
C HIS A 50 6.55 0.78 12.77
N PRO A 51 5.63 1.74 12.59
CA PRO A 51 4.54 1.60 11.62
C PRO A 51 5.08 1.49 10.19
N ILE A 52 4.31 0.85 9.32
CA ILE A 52 4.65 0.79 7.90
C ILE A 52 4.50 2.17 7.25
N GLY A 53 5.39 2.46 6.30
CA GLY A 53 5.37 3.64 5.44
C GLY A 53 5.48 3.28 3.97
N ILE A 54 5.22 4.28 3.13
CA ILE A 54 5.39 4.24 1.66
C ILE A 54 6.10 5.53 1.24
N GLU A 55 7.22 5.41 0.53
CA GLU A 55 7.96 6.57 0.02
C GLU A 55 7.56 6.91 -1.43
N GLU A 56 7.36 5.89 -2.26
CA GLU A 56 7.06 6.03 -3.69
C GLU A 56 5.58 5.75 -3.98
N GLN A 57 4.69 6.54 -3.37
CA GLN A 57 3.24 6.32 -3.45
C GLN A 57 2.68 6.40 -4.87
N ASP A 58 3.28 7.23 -5.72
CA ASP A 58 2.96 7.38 -7.13
C ASP A 58 3.14 6.07 -7.93
N LYS A 59 3.98 5.15 -7.45
CA LYS A 59 4.19 3.83 -8.06
C LYS A 59 3.15 2.78 -7.64
N CYS A 60 2.25 3.12 -6.70
CA CYS A 60 1.21 2.20 -6.25
C CYS A 60 0.21 1.91 -7.37
N ILE A 61 0.00 0.61 -7.66
CA ILE A 61 -0.94 0.17 -8.72
C ILE A 61 -2.37 -0.08 -8.21
N GLY A 62 -2.61 0.14 -6.90
CA GLY A 62 -3.93 -0.02 -6.29
C GLY A 62 -4.44 -1.47 -6.22
N CYS A 63 -3.56 -2.47 -6.09
CA CYS A 63 -3.96 -3.89 -6.04
C CYS A 63 -4.61 -4.33 -4.72
N ALA A 64 -4.54 -3.51 -3.67
CA ALA A 64 -5.12 -3.75 -2.34
C ALA A 64 -4.64 -5.01 -1.58
N PHE A 65 -3.57 -5.69 -2.02
CA PHE A 65 -3.02 -6.85 -1.28
C PHE A 65 -2.55 -6.49 0.13
N CYS A 66 -1.92 -5.33 0.30
CA CYS A 66 -1.54 -4.79 1.60
C CYS A 66 -2.74 -4.61 2.55
N ALA A 67 -3.86 -4.09 2.04
CA ALA A 67 -5.08 -3.92 2.83
C ALA A 67 -5.73 -5.25 3.18
N ARG A 68 -5.77 -6.21 2.25
CA ARG A 68 -6.36 -7.55 2.51
C ARG A 68 -5.55 -8.40 3.47
N MET A 69 -4.22 -8.27 3.47
CA MET A 69 -3.34 -9.04 4.35
C MET A 69 -3.21 -8.42 5.75
N CYS A 70 -3.58 -7.16 5.92
CA CYS A 70 -3.41 -6.47 7.19
C CYS A 70 -4.37 -7.02 8.26
N PRO A 71 -3.87 -7.67 9.34
CA PRO A 71 -4.73 -8.24 10.37
C PRO A 71 -5.45 -7.18 11.21
N ASP A 72 -4.88 -5.97 11.30
CA ASP A 72 -5.44 -4.85 12.06
C ASP A 72 -6.25 -3.87 11.18
N ALA A 73 -6.42 -4.16 9.89
CA ALA A 73 -7.18 -3.35 8.94
C ALA A 73 -6.80 -1.84 8.87
N VAL A 74 -5.51 -1.51 9.08
CA VAL A 74 -5.03 -0.11 9.15
C VAL A 74 -4.67 0.52 7.81
N ILE A 75 -4.85 -0.19 6.68
CA ILE A 75 -4.45 0.27 5.35
C ILE A 75 -5.69 0.44 4.47
N LYS A 76 -5.86 1.64 3.90
CA LYS A 76 -6.90 1.97 2.92
C LYS A 76 -6.28 2.19 1.54
N VAL A 77 -6.92 1.64 0.49
CA VAL A 77 -6.53 1.83 -0.91
C VAL A 77 -7.70 2.42 -1.70
N GLU A 78 -7.47 3.51 -2.43
CA GLU A 78 -8.44 4.24 -3.24
C GLU A 78 -7.91 4.40 -4.68
N LYS A 79 -8.77 4.42 -5.70
CA LYS A 79 -8.39 4.44 -7.13
C LYS A 79 -9.33 5.30 -7.97
#